data_AF-J3ASB2-F1
#
_entry.id   AF-J3ASB2-F1
#
_cell.length_a   1.000
_cell.length_b   1.000
_cell.length_c   1.000
_cell.angle_alpha   90.00
_cell.angle_beta   90.00
_cell.angle_gamma   90.00
#
_symmetry.space_group_name_H-M   'P 1'
#
loop_
_entity.id
_entity.type
_entity.pdbx_description
1 polymer ?
#
loop_
_entity_poly.entity_id
_entity_poly.type
_entity_poly.pdbx_seq_one_letter_code
_entity_poly.pdbx_strand_id
1 'polypeptide(L)' 'MLRLNKTNFIDSADAMCVRIQGYVSLLCRGMTMAGAVNATTILARLPYSETIYKISTDGKTYDQ' A
#
# COMPACT_ATOMS: atom_id res chain seq x y z
N MET A 1 -13.02 -16.00 -1.56
CA MET A 1 -12.65 -14.75 -0.87
C MET A 1 -11.16 -14.53 -1.09
N LEU A 2 -10.76 -13.66 -2.04
CA LEU A 2 -9.35 -13.39 -2.32
C LEU A 2 -8.77 -12.55 -1.18
N ARG A 3 -8.13 -13.21 -0.21
CA ARG A 3 -7.28 -12.52 0.75
C ARG A 3 -6.04 -12.04 0.02
N LEU A 4 -5.73 -10.75 0.09
CA LEU A 4 -4.41 -10.24 -0.26
C LEU A 4 -3.38 -10.96 0.63
N ASN A 5 -2.63 -11.88 0.04
CA ASN A 5 -1.79 -12.82 0.80
C ASN A 5 -0.49 -12.18 1.35
N LYS A 6 -0.30 -10.86 1.15
CA LYS A 6 0.92 -10.12 1.50
C LYS A 6 0.65 -8.70 2.03
N THR A 7 -0.55 -8.46 2.57
CA THR A 7 -0.90 -7.17 3.18
C THR A 7 -0.84 -7.24 4.69
N ASN A 8 -0.28 -6.20 5.30
CA ASN A 8 -0.41 -5.95 6.73
C ASN A 8 -1.77 -5.30 7.06
N PHE A 9 -2.09 -5.18 8.35
CA PHE A 9 -3.33 -4.53 8.79
C PHE A 9 -3.39 -3.05 8.36
N ILE A 10 -2.26 -2.34 8.46
CA ILE A 10 -2.07 -0.99 7.92
C ILE A 10 -0.99 -1.11 6.86
N ASP A 11 -1.35 -0.79 5.63
CA ASP A 11 -0.45 -0.93 4.49
C ASP A 11 -0.67 0.21 3.50
N SER A 12 0.44 0.73 2.97
CA SER A 12 0.44 1.64 1.84
C SER A 12 0.97 0.93 0.61
N ALA A 13 0.69 1.49 -0.57
CA ALA A 13 1.26 0.99 -1.82
C ALA A 13 2.80 0.96 -1.76
N ASP A 14 3.42 1.95 -1.12
CA ASP A 14 4.88 2.03 -0.98
C ASP A 14 5.45 0.92 -0.11
N ALA A 15 4.84 0.69 1.05
CA ALA A 15 5.24 -0.39 1.95
C ALA A 15 5.14 -1.76 1.25
N MET A 16 4.07 -1.98 0.49
CA MET A 16 3.91 -3.18 -0.34
C MET A 16 5.01 -3.27 -1.41
N CYS A 17 5.30 -2.18 -2.11
CA CYS A 17 6.33 -2.14 -3.14
C CYS A 17 7.72 -2.48 -2.61
N VAL A 18 8.09 -1.90 -1.47
CA VAL A 18 9.36 -2.20 -0.80
C VAL A 18 9.44 -3.68 -0.43
N ARG A 19 8.36 -4.30 0.07
CA ARG A 19 8.35 -5.73 0.40
C ARG A 19 8.35 -6.66 -0.82
N ILE A 20 7.75 -6.24 -1.93
CA ILE A 20 7.61 -7.08 -3.14
C ILE A 20 8.89 -7.05 -3.98
N GLN A 21 9.47 -5.85 -4.19
CA GLN A 21 10.57 -5.64 -5.15
C GLN A 21 11.76 -4.87 -4.59
N GLY A 22 11.72 -4.39 -3.34
CA GLY A 22 12.83 -3.70 -2.67
C GLY A 22 12.92 -2.18 -2.91
N TYR A 23 12.12 -1.63 -3.83
CA TYR A 23 12.10 -0.21 -4.17
C TYR A 23 10.69 0.27 -4.54
N VAL A 24 10.48 1.59 -4.50
CA VAL A 24 9.22 2.23 -4.89
C VAL A 24 9.32 2.74 -6.33
N SER A 25 8.28 2.49 -7.12
CA SER A 25 8.11 3.05 -8.47
C SER A 25 6.64 3.32 -8.76
N LEU A 26 6.38 4.26 -9.68
CA LEU A 26 5.02 4.58 -10.11
C LEU A 26 4.26 3.35 -10.61
N LEU A 27 4.93 2.48 -11.36
CA LEU A 27 4.35 1.23 -11.86
C LEU A 27 3.92 0.31 -10.71
N CYS A 28 4.78 0.13 -9.70
CA CYS A 28 4.45 -0.73 -8.57
C CYS A 28 3.27 -0.17 -7.75
N ARG A 29 3.23 1.15 -7.53
CA ARG A 29 2.07 1.82 -6.90
C ARG A 29 0.78 1.56 -7.66
N GLY A 30 0.82 1.70 -8.99
CA GLY A 30 -0.32 1.43 -9.86
C GLY A 30 -0.81 -0.01 -9.75
N MET A 31 0.12 -0.97 -9.82
CA MET A 31 -0.21 -2.40 -9.73
C MET A 31 -0.77 -2.81 -8.36
N THR A 32 -0.20 -2.30 -7.26
CA THR A 32 -0.68 -2.58 -5.90
C THR A 32 -2.06 -1.99 -5.66
N MET A 33 -2.31 -0.74 -6.07
CA MET A 33 -3.65 -0.14 -5.99
C MET A 33 -4.67 -0.89 -6.86
N ALA A 34 -4.32 -1.22 -8.11
CA ALA A 34 -5.21 -1.98 -8.99
C ALA A 34 -5.54 -3.37 -8.41
N GLY A 35 -4.53 -4.06 -7.85
CA GLY A 35 -4.73 -5.33 -7.16
C GLY A 35 -5.67 -5.22 -5.96
N ALA A 36 -5.52 -4.17 -5.13
CA ALA A 36 -6.39 -3.94 -4.00
C ALA A 36 -7.85 -3.67 -4.42
N VAL A 37 -8.06 -2.80 -5.42
CA VAL A 37 -9.40 -2.47 -5.94
C VAL A 37 -10.09 -3.69 -6.56
N ASN A 38 -9.33 -4.54 -7.27
CA ASN A 38 -9.89 -5.72 -7.94
C ASN A 38 -10.16 -6.90 -6.98
N ALA A 39 -9.37 -7.04 -5.92
CA ALA A 39 -9.46 -8.17 -5.00
C ALA A 39 -10.34 -7.90 -3.77
N THR A 40 -10.71 -6.64 -3.48
CA THR A 40 -11.39 -6.25 -2.24
C THR A 40 -12.52 -5.25 -2.45
N THR A 41 -13.34 -5.05 -1.42
CA THR A 41 -14.39 -4.03 -1.38
C THR A 41 -13.94 -2.84 -0.53
N ILE A 42 -13.91 -1.65 -1.11
CA ILE A 42 -13.60 -0.42 -0.38
C ILE A 42 -14.80 -0.03 0.49
N LEU A 43 -14.61 -0.04 1.81
CA LEU A 43 -15.64 0.36 2.77
C LEU A 43 -15.72 1.88 2.95
N ALA A 44 -14.58 2.57 2.91
CA ALA A 44 -14.49 4.02 3.09
C ALA A 44 -13.27 4.60 2.37
N ARG A 45 -13.34 5.89 2.02
CA ARG A 45 -12.20 6.69 1.55
C ARG A 45 -11.99 7.83 2.53
N LEU A 46 -10.80 7.86 3.12
CA LEU A 46 -10.40 8.86 4.11
C LEU A 46 -9.35 9.79 3.49
N PRO A 47 -9.21 11.04 3.99
CA PRO A 47 -8.09 11.88 3.60
C PRO A 47 -6.77 11.24 4.00
N TYR A 48 -5.69 11.63 3.30
CA TYR A 48 -4.35 11.16 3.61
C TYR A 48 -3.98 11.47 5.07
N SER A 49 -3.32 10.50 5.72
CA SER A 49 -2.77 10.64 7.06
C SER A 49 -1.30 10.21 7.04
N GLU A 50 -0.42 11.17 7.32
CA GLU A 50 1.02 10.92 7.39
C GLU A 50 1.38 9.92 8.50
N THR A 51 0.66 9.95 9.62
CA THR A 51 0.87 9.01 10.73
C THR A 51 0.60 7.57 10.29
N ILE A 52 -0.53 7.30 9.63
CA ILE A 52 -0.89 5.95 9.15
C ILE A 52 0.09 5.51 8.04
N TYR A 53 0.49 6.43 7.18
CA TYR A 53 1.51 6.17 6.16
C TYR A 53 2.85 5.74 6.80
N LYS A 54 3.37 6.51 7.75
CA LYS A 54 4.62 6.20 8.47
C LYS A 54 4.54 4.89 9.25
N ILE A 55 3.38 4.54 9.79
CA ILE A 55 3.16 3.22 10.42
C ILE A 55 3.34 2.11 9.39
N SER A 56 2.85 2.27 8.16
CA SER A 56 2.98 1.25 7.12
C SER A 56 4.41 1.06 6.60
N THR A 57 5.24 2.10 6.66
CA THR A 57 6.59 2.15 6.05
C THR A 57 7.72 2.08 7.07
N ASP A 58 7.44 1.67 8.30
CA ASP A 58 8.41 1.64 9.41
C ASP A 58 9.13 3.00 9.61
N GLY A 59 8.37 4.09 9.50
CA GLY A 59 8.85 5.47 9.67
C GLY A 59 9.56 6.07 8.45
N LYS A 60 9.73 5.32 7.36
CA LYS A 60 10.36 5.82 6.12
C LYS A 60 9.36 6.59 5.28
N THR A 61 9.83 7.59 4.56
CA THR A 61 9.03 8.29 3.55
C THR A 61 9.62 8.03 2.17
N TYR A 62 8.73 7.78 1.21
CA TYR A 62 9.09 7.58 -0.18
C TYR A 62 8.46 8.69 -0.99
N ASP A 63 9.02 9.90 -0.85
CA ASP A 63 8.69 11.01 -1.74
C ASP A 63 9.24 10.68 -3.13
N GLN A 64 8.32 10.51 -4.08
CA GLN A 64 8.58 10.56 -5.51
C GLN A 64 7.62 11.56 -6.11
#